data_AF-A0A973VW25-F1
#
_entry.id   AF-A0A973VW25-F1
#
_cell.length_a   1.000
_cell.length_b   1.000
_cell.length_c   1.000
_cell.angle_alpha   90.00
_cell.angle_beta   90.00
_cell.angle_gamma   90.00
#
_symmetry.space_group_name_H-M   'P 1'
#
loop_
_entity.id
_entity.type
_entity.pdbx_description
1 polymer ?
#
loop_
_entity_poly.entity_id
_entity_poly.type
_entity_poly.pdbx_seq_one_letter_code
_entity_poly.pdbx_strand_id
1 'polypeptide(L)'
;MSYEIRGHRYTATQDPTSGTRLIHNPPEDQRMGEGPQGVPDFGAFFRETCRRNVPLPEQWAPLALIEKLREAGYMPTPDHPTTIALDGKLHKAELIEGGFVRLTRQG
;
A
#
# COMPACT_ATOMS: atom_id res chain seq x y z
N MET A 1 -3.17 -1.62 -11.42
CA MET A 1 -2.70 -1.36 -12.80
C MET A 1 -1.69 -0.21 -12.74
N SER A 2 -0.60 -0.30 -13.49
CA SER A 2 0.48 0.71 -13.49
C SER A 2 0.56 1.35 -14.88
N TYR A 3 0.86 2.65 -14.93
CA TYR A 3 0.91 3.43 -16.17
C TYR A 3 2.22 4.21 -16.22
N GLU A 4 2.83 4.30 -17.39
CA GLU A 4 3.95 5.22 -17.62
C GLU A 4 3.44 6.45 -18.35
N ILE A 5 3.59 7.62 -17.73
CA ILE A 5 3.18 8.90 -18.30
C ILE A 5 4.37 9.84 -18.20
N ARG A 6 4.87 10.31 -19.35
CA ARG A 6 6.03 11.21 -19.46
C ARG A 6 7.29 10.69 -18.73
N GLY A 7 7.55 9.39 -18.76
CA GLY A 7 8.72 8.78 -18.12
C GLY A 7 8.58 8.56 -16.61
N HIS A 8 7.41 8.81 -16.03
CA HIS A 8 7.12 8.53 -14.63
C HIS A 8 6.11 7.39 -14.49
N ARG A 9 6.33 6.53 -13.50
CA ARG A 9 5.42 5.43 -13.15
C ARG A 9 4.30 5.96 -12.25
N TYR A 10 3.08 5.67 -12.64
CA TYR A 10 1.86 5.94 -11.90
C TYR A 10 1.20 4.64 -11.51
N THR A 11 0.68 4.56 -10.29
CA THR A 11 -0.09 3.41 -9.83
C THR A 11 -1.55 3.80 -9.70
N ALA A 12 -2.44 3.09 -10.39
CA ALA A 12 -3.86 3.25 -10.15
C ALA A 12 -4.25 2.58 -8.83
N THR A 13 -4.88 3.38 -7.97
CA THR A 13 -5.61 2.91 -6.79
C THR A 13 -7.11 3.13 -7.03
N GLN A 14 -7.92 2.15 -6.62
CA GLN A 14 -9.37 2.26 -6.65
C GLN A 14 -9.86 2.80 -5.31
N ASP A 15 -10.48 3.98 -5.36
CA ASP A 15 -11.25 4.53 -4.26
C ASP A 15 -12.73 4.17 -4.48
N PRO A 16 -13.38 3.44 -3.56
CA PRO A 16 -14.77 3.01 -3.72
C PRO A 16 -15.78 4.17 -3.79
N THR A 17 -15.37 5.40 -3.45
CA THR A 17 -16.20 6.60 -3.43
C THR A 17 -15.81 7.66 -4.47
N SER A 18 -14.57 7.65 -4.97
CA SER A 18 -13.97 8.72 -5.77
C SER A 18 -13.52 8.26 -7.16
N GLY A 19 -13.65 6.97 -7.49
CA GLY A 19 -13.17 6.39 -8.74
C GLY A 19 -11.67 6.02 -8.70
N THR A 20 -11.07 5.85 -9.88
CA THR A 20 -9.65 5.47 -10.00
C THR A 20 -8.76 6.69 -9.85
N ARG A 21 -7.85 6.69 -8.87
CA ARG A 21 -6.82 7.72 -8.69
C ARG A 21 -5.47 7.21 -9.15
N LEU A 22 -4.71 8.05 -9.83
CA LEU A 22 -3.31 7.78 -10.17
C LEU A 22 -2.41 8.36 -9.08
N ILE A 23 -1.64 7.50 -8.43
CA ILE A 23 -0.56 7.89 -7.51
C ILE A 23 0.69 8.07 -8.37
N HIS A 24 1.21 9.30 -8.45
CA HIS A 24 2.53 9.56 -9.01
C HIS A 24 3.56 8.96 -8.07
N ASN A 25 4.37 8.02 -8.55
CA ASN A 25 5.34 7.32 -7.74
C ASN A 25 6.67 7.27 -8.52
N PRO A 26 7.41 8.39 -8.61
CA PRO A 26 8.66 8.43 -9.34
C PRO A 26 9.74 7.60 -8.61
N PRO A 27 10.74 7.04 -9.32
CA PRO A 27 11.73 6.13 -8.72
C PRO A 27 12.48 6.68 -7.50
N GLU A 28 12.72 7.99 -7.47
CA GLU A 28 13.35 8.69 -6.34
C GLU A 28 12.51 8.63 -5.05
N ASP A 29 11.19 8.57 -5.18
CA ASP A 29 10.24 8.50 -4.06
C ASP A 29 9.91 7.05 -3.66
N GLN A 30 10.25 6.06 -4.50
CA GLN A 30 10.01 4.62 -4.28
C GLN A 30 10.95 3.98 -3.24
N ARG A 31 11.10 4.62 -2.09
CA ARG A 31 12.01 4.17 -1.03
C ARG A 31 11.23 3.62 0.15
N MET A 32 11.76 2.54 0.73
CA MET A 32 11.29 2.07 2.02
C MET A 32 11.86 2.98 3.11
N GLY A 33 11.00 3.40 4.03
CA GLY A 33 11.39 4.14 5.22
C GLY A 33 11.57 3.22 6.42
N GLU A 34 11.99 3.81 7.53
CA GLU A 34 11.93 3.19 8.85
C GLU A 34 10.64 3.63 9.53
N GLY A 35 9.76 2.67 9.79
CA GLY A 35 8.49 2.90 10.47
C GLY A 35 8.61 2.72 11.98
N PRO A 36 7.49 2.83 12.71
CA PRO A 36 7.47 2.65 14.16
C PRO A 36 8.01 1.27 14.56
N GLN A 37 8.72 1.21 15.69
CA GLN A 37 9.18 -0.04 16.30
C GLN A 37 10.08 -0.89 15.39
N GLY A 38 10.79 -0.25 14.44
CA GLY A 38 11.68 -0.94 13.50
C GLY A 38 10.93 -1.71 12.39
N VAL A 39 9.63 -1.51 12.26
CA VAL A 39 8.84 -2.07 11.16
C VAL A 39 9.14 -1.27 9.89
N PRO A 40 9.40 -1.91 8.74
CA PRO A 40 9.61 -1.19 7.48
C PRO A 40 8.39 -0.36 7.08
N ASP A 41 8.64 0.84 6.56
CA ASP A 41 7.61 1.75 6.05
C ASP A 41 7.54 1.71 4.53
N PHE A 42 6.33 1.47 4.02
CA PHE A 42 6.01 1.42 2.59
C PHE A 42 5.08 2.57 2.14
N GLY A 43 5.00 3.65 2.91
CA GLY A 43 4.15 4.82 2.66
C GLY A 43 4.28 5.40 1.26
N ALA A 44 5.51 5.40 0.71
CA ALA A 44 5.79 5.78 -0.68
C ALA A 44 4.93 5.07 -1.75
N PHE A 45 4.46 3.86 -1.47
CA PHE A 45 3.67 3.04 -2.39
C PHE A 45 2.17 3.08 -2.12
N PHE A 46 1.75 3.89 -1.15
CA PHE A 46 0.43 3.84 -0.58
C PHE A 46 -0.20 5.24 -0.47
N ARG A 47 -1.53 5.31 -0.54
CA ARG A 47 -2.28 6.53 -0.26
C ARG A 47 -3.54 6.17 0.49
N GLU A 48 -3.68 6.71 1.70
CA GLU A 48 -4.82 6.44 2.58
C GLU A 48 -6.12 6.85 1.88
N THR A 49 -7.05 5.90 1.78
CA THR A 49 -8.37 6.14 1.23
C THR A 49 -9.27 6.66 2.34
N CYS A 50 -9.94 7.80 2.10
CA CYS A 50 -10.75 8.46 3.13
C CYS A 50 -12.17 8.71 2.63
N ARG A 51 -13.17 8.42 3.47
CA ARG A 51 -14.57 8.79 3.27
C ARG A 51 -14.91 9.95 4.21
N ARG A 52 -15.32 11.10 3.64
CA ARG A 52 -15.61 12.32 4.42
C ARG A 52 -14.45 12.70 5.37
N ASN A 53 -13.20 12.63 4.87
CA ASN A 53 -11.96 12.86 5.62
C ASN A 53 -11.67 11.85 6.75
N VAL A 54 -12.44 10.77 6.86
CA VAL A 54 -12.17 9.67 7.79
C VAL A 54 -11.51 8.53 7.02
N PRO A 55 -10.32 8.07 7.43
CA PRO A 55 -9.68 6.90 6.84
C PRO A 55 -10.59 5.67 6.86
N LEU A 56 -10.59 4.89 5.79
CA LEU A 56 -11.29 3.62 5.80
C LEU A 56 -10.59 2.64 6.78
N PRO A 57 -11.36 1.86 7.55
CA PRO A 57 -10.79 0.89 8.48
C PRO A 57 -10.06 -0.26 7.75
N GLU A 58 -10.53 -0.58 6.54
CA GLU A 58 -9.96 -1.59 5.66
C GLU A 58 -9.85 -1.04 4.23
N GLN A 59 -8.75 -1.39 3.56
CA GLN A 59 -8.50 -0.99 2.18
C GLN A 59 -7.60 -2.00 1.46
N TRP A 60 -7.66 -2.02 0.14
CA TRP A 60 -6.84 -2.93 -0.67
C TRP A 60 -5.50 -2.30 -0.99
N ALA A 61 -4.43 -3.08 -0.88
CA ALA A 61 -3.10 -2.66 -1.29
C ALA A 61 -3.08 -2.39 -2.80
N PRO A 62 -2.54 -1.25 -3.25
CA PRO A 62 -2.31 -1.03 -4.67
C PRO A 62 -1.24 -2.00 -5.18
N LEU A 63 -1.28 -2.31 -6.48
CA LEU A 63 -0.36 -3.28 -7.09
C LEU A 63 1.11 -2.96 -6.82
N ALA A 64 1.51 -1.68 -6.86
CA ALA A 64 2.90 -1.30 -6.59
C ALA A 64 3.35 -1.60 -5.16
N LEU A 65 2.44 -1.49 -4.18
CA LEU A 65 2.73 -1.91 -2.81
C LEU A 65 2.89 -3.43 -2.75
N ILE A 66 2.02 -4.19 -3.40
CA ILE A 66 2.11 -5.67 -3.45
C ILE A 66 3.43 -6.12 -4.09
N GLU A 67 3.83 -5.52 -5.20
CA GLU A 67 5.12 -5.77 -5.86
C GLU A 67 6.29 -5.48 -4.91
N LYS A 68 6.24 -4.34 -4.19
CA LYS A 68 7.32 -3.97 -3.29
C LYS A 68 7.39 -4.86 -2.05
N LEU A 69 6.26 -5.25 -1.49
CA LEU A 69 6.18 -6.23 -0.40
C LEU A 69 6.82 -7.55 -0.82
N ARG A 70 6.58 -8.01 -2.05
CA ARG A 70 7.21 -9.22 -2.60
C ARG A 70 8.71 -9.06 -2.77
N GLU A 71 9.16 -7.97 -3.38
CA GLU A 71 10.59 -7.67 -3.60
C GLU A 71 11.37 -7.62 -2.28
N ALA A 72 10.78 -7.01 -1.26
CA ALA A 72 11.39 -6.82 0.05
C ALA A 72 11.22 -8.03 1.00
N GLY A 73 10.48 -9.07 0.60
CA GLY A 73 10.25 -10.25 1.45
C GLY A 73 9.20 -10.06 2.56
N TYR A 74 8.32 -9.06 2.44
CA TYR A 74 7.22 -8.75 3.37
C TYR A 74 5.84 -9.11 2.82
N MET A 75 5.77 -9.93 1.77
CA MET A 75 4.49 -10.40 1.24
C MET A 75 3.79 -11.30 2.29
N PRO A 76 2.55 -10.99 2.70
CA PRO A 76 1.81 -11.87 3.60
C PRO A 76 1.50 -13.20 2.92
N THR A 77 1.37 -14.25 3.73
CA THR A 77 0.90 -15.57 3.30
C THR A 77 -0.49 -15.84 3.89
N PRO A 78 -1.25 -16.83 3.39
CA PRO A 78 -2.59 -17.11 3.92
C PRO A 78 -2.61 -17.36 5.44
N ASP A 79 -1.57 -18.01 5.96
CA ASP A 79 -1.47 -18.35 7.38
C ASP A 79 -0.68 -17.33 8.21
N HIS A 80 0.10 -16.45 7.57
CA HIS A 80 0.97 -15.50 8.24
C HIS A 80 0.72 -14.08 7.70
N PRO A 81 -0.13 -13.29 8.38
CA PRO A 81 -0.22 -11.86 8.10
C PRO A 81 1.09 -11.17 8.46
N THR A 82 1.35 -10.04 7.79
CA THR A 82 2.56 -9.24 8.02
C THR A 82 2.16 -7.89 8.58
N THR A 83 2.90 -7.40 9.58
CA THR A 83 2.76 -6.02 10.05
C THR A 83 3.73 -5.14 9.28
N ILE A 84 3.21 -4.06 8.68
CA ILE A 84 3.99 -3.06 7.94
C ILE A 84 3.58 -1.66 8.39
N ALA A 85 4.43 -0.66 8.16
CA ALA A 85 4.05 0.73 8.31
C ALA A 85 3.67 1.34 6.95
N LEU A 86 2.67 2.22 6.95
CA LEU A 86 2.27 3.03 5.81
C LEU A 86 2.14 4.47 6.32
N ASP A 87 3.05 5.35 5.89
CA ASP A 87 3.13 6.75 6.34
C ASP A 87 3.19 6.86 7.88
N GLY A 88 4.06 6.05 8.49
CA GLY A 88 4.28 6.01 9.93
C GLY A 88 3.17 5.32 10.74
N LYS A 89 2.15 4.75 10.08
CA LYS A 89 1.03 4.06 10.76
C LYS A 89 1.11 2.56 10.54
N LEU A 90 1.00 1.80 11.62
CA LEU A 90 1.00 0.33 11.55
C LEU A 90 -0.28 -0.19 10.89
N HIS A 91 -0.09 -1.14 9.99
CA HIS A 91 -1.14 -1.85 9.30
C HIS A 91 -0.85 -3.35 9.34
N LYS A 92 -1.92 -4.11 9.56
CA LYS A 92 -1.92 -5.55 9.31
C LYS A 92 -2.20 -5.78 7.83
N ALA A 93 -1.27 -6.43 7.15
CA ALA A 93 -1.40 -6.88 5.76
C ALA A 93 -1.77 -8.36 5.73
N GLU A 94 -2.85 -8.70 5.03
CA GLU A 94 -3.38 -10.06 4.90
C GLU A 94 -3.52 -10.43 3.43
N LEU A 95 -3.02 -11.61 3.05
CA LEU A 95 -3.26 -12.14 1.71
C LEU A 95 -4.69 -12.70 1.64
N ILE A 96 -5.47 -12.19 0.70
CA ILE A 96 -6.82 -12.63 0.40
C ILE A 96 -6.84 -13.41 -0.92
N GLU A 97 -7.87 -14.23 -1.10
CA GLU A 97 -8.11 -14.98 -2.33
C GLU A 97 -8.03 -14.07 -3.57
N GLY A 98 -7.41 -14.58 -4.63
CA GLY A 98 -7.16 -13.81 -5.86
C GLY A 98 -5.86 -12.98 -5.86
N GLY A 99 -5.02 -13.08 -4.83
CA GLY A 99 -3.71 -12.43 -4.78
C GLY A 99 -3.73 -10.98 -4.30
N PHE A 100 -4.88 -10.51 -3.81
CA PHE A 100 -5.03 -9.18 -3.23
C PHE A 100 -4.52 -9.15 -1.80
N VAL A 101 -3.99 -8.00 -1.38
CA VAL A 101 -3.58 -7.79 0.02
C VAL A 101 -4.56 -6.81 0.67
N ARG A 102 -5.23 -7.25 1.72
CA ARG A 102 -6.06 -6.40 2.58
C ARG A 102 -5.15 -5.69 3.59
N LEU A 103 -5.38 -4.40 3.78
CA LEU A 103 -4.70 -3.56 4.74
C LEU A 103 -5.70 -3.10 5.79
N THR A 104 -5.44 -3.44 7.05
CA THR A 104 -6.25 -3.01 8.19
C THR A 104 -5.38 -2.20 9.14
N ARG A 105 -5.79 -0.97 9.43
CA ARG A 105 -5.03 -0.09 10.33
C ARG A 105 -5.02 -0.65 11.75
N GLN A 106 -3.85 -0.67 12.38
CA GLN A 106 -3.72 -1.02 13.79
C GLN A 106 -3.86 0.27 14.62
N GLY A 107 -4.73 0.22 15.63
CA GLY A 107 -5.11 1.37 16.47
C GLY A 107 -3.99 1.83 17.40
#